data_AF-A0A6I7Q9N2-F1
#
_entry.id   AF-A0A6I7Q9N2-F1
#
_cell.length_a   1.000
_cell.length_b   1.000
_cell.length_c   1.000
_cell.angle_alpha   90.00
_cell.angle_beta   90.00
_cell.angle_gamma   90.00
#
_symmetry.space_group_name_H-M   'P 1'
#
loop_
_entity.id
_entity.type
_entity.pdbx_description
1 polymer ?
#
loop_
_entity_poly.entity_id
_entity_poly.type
_entity_poly.pdbx_seq_one_letter_code
_entity_poly.pdbx_strand_id
1 'polypeptide(L)'
;MNLRDTLYFKQVDLLLNILPHVARIEDFALKGGTAINLFVQDFPRLSVDIDLTYLPIQDRKTTLERIDNHLKEIGDRCQQYLPAI
;
A
#
# COMPACT_ATOMS: atom_id res chain seq x y z
N MET A 1 9.57 -25.25 -9.78
CA MET A 1 9.15 -23.87 -10.11
C MET A 1 9.81 -22.94 -9.09
N ASN A 2 10.52 -21.90 -9.52
CA ASN A 2 11.14 -20.96 -8.58
C ASN A 2 10.04 -20.05 -8.00
N LEU A 3 10.08 -19.75 -6.70
CA LEU A 3 9.13 -18.83 -6.06
C LEU A 3 9.09 -17.48 -6.80
N ARG A 4 10.24 -17.01 -7.28
CA ARG A 4 10.37 -15.75 -8.02
C ARG A 4 9.61 -15.70 -9.34
N ASP A 5 9.31 -16.86 -9.93
CA ASP A 5 8.56 -16.94 -11.19
C ASP A 5 7.04 -16.92 -10.96
N THR A 6 6.60 -17.04 -9.70
CA THR A 6 5.18 -17.09 -9.35
C THR A 6 4.53 -15.70 -9.44
N LEU A 7 3.23 -15.69 -9.77
CA LEU A 7 2.42 -14.47 -9.75
C LEU A 7 2.44 -13.80 -8.37
N TYR A 8 2.39 -14.59 -7.29
CA TYR A 8 2.42 -14.08 -5.93
C TYR A 8 3.70 -13.29 -5.62
N PHE A 9 4.86 -13.80 -6.05
CA PHE A 9 6.12 -13.10 -5.84
C PHE A 9 6.15 -11.76 -6.60
N LYS A 10 5.65 -11.73 -7.84
CA LYS A 10 5.52 -10.50 -8.63
C LYS A 10 4.58 -9.48 -7.97
N GLN A 11 3.49 -9.94 -7.37
CA GLN A 11 2.57 -9.06 -6.63
C GLN A 11 3.21 -8.49 -5.36
N VAL A 12 3.97 -9.29 -4.62
CA VAL A 12 4.71 -8.78 -3.45
C VAL A 12 5.78 -7.79 -3.87
N ASP A 13 6.52 -8.07 -4.93
CA ASP A 13 7.52 -7.15 -5.47
C ASP A 13 6.89 -5.81 -5.85
N LEU A 14 5.75 -5.84 -6.54
CA LEU A 14 4.98 -4.63 -6.84
C LEU A 14 4.54 -3.89 -5.56
N LEU A 15 4.00 -4.60 -4.57
CA LEU A 15 3.58 -4.01 -3.30
C LEU A 15 4.74 -3.30 -2.60
N LEU A 16 5.92 -3.93 -2.53
CA LEU A 16 7.12 -3.35 -1.92
C LEU A 16 7.59 -2.08 -2.66
N ASN A 17 7.44 -2.04 -3.99
CA ASN A 17 7.75 -0.84 -4.79
C ASN A 17 6.72 0.29 -4.56
N ILE A 18 5.45 -0.02 -4.32
CA ILE A 18 4.38 0.97 -4.11
C ILE A 18 4.35 1.53 -2.68
N LEU A 19 4.69 0.72 -1.67
CA LEU A 19 4.60 1.10 -0.25
C LEU A 19 5.26 2.44 0.10
N PRO A 20 6.47 2.79 -0.40
CA PRO A 20 7.08 4.10 -0.15
C PRO A 20 6.25 5.29 -0.64
N HIS A 21 5.44 5.12 -1.69
CA HIS A 21 4.56 6.17 -2.20
C HIS A 21 3.32 6.32 -1.31
N VAL A 22 2.79 5.20 -0.80
CA VAL A 22 1.71 5.21 0.19
C VAL A 22 2.15 5.88 1.49
N ALA A 23 3.36 5.56 1.96
CA ALA A 23 3.92 6.08 3.21
C ALA A 23 4.17 7.60 3.20
N ARG A 24 4.14 8.26 2.04
CA ARG A 24 4.24 9.74 1.94
C ARG A 24 2.96 10.46 2.32
N ILE A 25 1.83 9.76 2.33
CA ILE A 25 0.56 10.33 2.76
C ILE A 25 0.42 10.11 4.28
N GLU A 26 0.76 11.15 5.05
CA GLU A 26 0.72 11.11 6.52
C GLU A 26 -0.68 10.89 7.11
N ASP A 27 -1.73 11.19 6.34
CA ASP A 27 -3.12 10.97 6.74
C ASP A 27 -3.49 9.47 6.80
N PHE A 28 -2.64 8.57 6.28
CA PHE A 28 -2.85 7.13 6.31
C PHE A 28 -1.83 6.40 7.20
N ALA A 29 -2.33 5.49 8.03
CA ALA A 29 -1.50 4.48 8.70
C ALA A 29 -1.68 3.11 8.05
N LEU A 30 -0.57 2.41 7.81
CA LEU A 30 -0.57 1.01 7.41
C LEU A 30 -0.96 0.12 8.60
N LYS A 31 -1.85 -0.85 8.37
CA LYS A 31 -2.30 -1.81 9.39
C LYS A 31 -2.43 -3.23 8.81
N GLY A 32 -3.02 -4.11 9.61
CA GLY A 32 -3.42 -5.45 9.16
C GLY A 32 -2.28 -6.46 9.11
N GLY A 33 -2.56 -7.60 8.46
CA GLY A 33 -1.64 -8.73 8.40
C GLY A 33 -0.35 -8.41 7.64
N THR A 34 -0.43 -7.54 6.64
CA THR A 34 0.73 -7.08 5.85
C THR A 34 1.67 -6.20 6.67
N ALA A 35 1.14 -5.23 7.43
CA ALA A 35 1.97 -4.39 8.30
C ALA A 35 2.79 -5.24 9.28
N ILE A 36 2.11 -6.21 9.90
CA ILE A 36 2.74 -7.13 10.85
C ILE A 36 3.81 -7.97 10.14
N ASN A 37 3.49 -8.55 8.98
CA ASN A 37 4.40 -9.41 8.22
C ASN A 37 5.68 -8.69 7.76
N LEU A 38 5.57 -7.41 7.38
CA LEU A 38 6.68 -6.66 6.81
C LEU A 38 7.54 -5.96 7.86
N PHE A 39 6.93 -5.45 8.94
CA PHE A 39 7.61 -4.52 9.85
C PHE A 39 7.72 -4.99 11.30
N VAL A 40 6.93 -5.99 11.71
CA VAL A 40 6.85 -6.39 13.14
C VAL A 40 7.37 -7.80 13.35
N GLN A 41 6.96 -8.75 12.51
CA GLN A 41 7.24 -10.16 12.71
C GLN A 41 7.49 -10.88 11.39
N ASP A 42 8.61 -11.59 11.31
CA ASP A 42 8.97 -12.43 10.18
C ASP A 42 8.14 -13.72 10.19
N PHE A 43 7.00 -13.68 9.48
CA PHE A 43 6.19 -14.87 9.24
C PHE A 43 6.59 -15.52 7.92
N PRO A 44 6.59 -16.87 7.83
CA PRO A 44 6.92 -17.58 6.59
C PRO A 44 5.76 -17.56 5.58
N ARG A 45 5.25 -16.36 5.26
CA ARG A 45 4.18 -16.13 4.29
C ARG A 45 4.44 -14.86 3.47
N LEU A 46 3.88 -14.85 2.27
CA LEU A 46 3.78 -13.64 1.44
C LEU A 46 2.49 -12.89 1.78
N SER A 47 2.53 -11.56 1.69
CA SER A 47 1.37 -10.69 1.87
C SER A 47 1.24 -9.75 0.67
N VAL A 48 0.06 -9.70 0.07
CA VAL A 48 -0.21 -8.97 -1.19
C VAL A 48 -1.22 -7.83 -1.04
N ASP A 49 -1.82 -7.69 0.14
CA ASP A 49 -2.84 -6.67 0.42
C ASP A 49 -2.23 -5.46 1.14
N ILE A 50 -2.80 -4.26 0.96
CA ILE A 50 -2.44 -3.05 1.71
C ILE A 50 -3.68 -2.55 2.44
N ASP A 51 -3.70 -2.67 3.76
CA ASP A 51 -4.76 -2.12 4.61
C ASP A 51 -4.33 -0.75 5.16
N LEU A 52 -5.11 0.29 4.86
CA LEU A 52 -4.86 1.65 5.36
C LEU A 52 -5.97 2.10 6.32
N THR A 53 -5.58 2.90 7.31
CA THR A 53 -6.50 3.63 8.20
C THR A 53 -6.31 5.11 8.01
N TYR A 54 -7.39 5.82 7.69
CA TYR A 54 -7.41 7.27 7.68
C TYR A 54 -7.38 7.79 9.12
N LEU A 55 -6.39 8.62 9.44
CA LEU A 55 -6.12 9.11 10.79
C LEU A 55 -6.94 10.35 11.20
N PRO A 56 -7.15 11.36 10.32
CA PRO A 56 -7.87 12.56 10.72
C PRO A 56 -9.34 12.27 11.08
N ILE A 57 -9.80 12.85 12.20
CA ILE A 57 -11.20 12.79 12.63
C ILE A 57 -11.91 14.05 12.14
N GLN A 58 -12.79 13.89 11.15
CA GLN A 58 -13.49 14.97 10.46
C GLN A 58 -14.92 14.54 10.10
N ASP A 59 -15.74 15.43 9.54
CA ASP A 59 -17.05 15.04 9.04
C ASP A 59 -16.92 14.06 7.86
N ARG A 60 -18.01 13.33 7.59
CA ARG A 60 -18.03 12.28 6.59
C ARG A 60 -17.68 12.78 5.18
N LYS A 61 -18.16 13.96 4.80
CA LYS A 61 -17.97 14.47 3.44
C LYS A 61 -16.50 14.81 3.22
N THR A 62 -15.92 15.60 4.12
CA THR A 62 -14.50 15.97 4.04
C THR A 62 -13.59 14.74 4.14
N THR A 63 -13.93 13.77 5.00
CA THR A 63 -13.18 12.51 5.12
C THR A 63 -13.13 11.75 3.78
N LEU A 64 -14.27 11.55 3.12
CA LEU A 64 -14.33 10.82 1.86
C LEU A 64 -13.61 11.56 0.73
N GLU A 65 -13.77 12.88 0.64
CA GLU A 65 -13.08 13.71 -0.36
C GLU A 65 -11.55 13.64 -0.19
N ARG A 66 -11.05 13.69 1.05
CA ARG A 66 -9.60 13.58 1.30
C ARG A 66 -9.07 12.19 1.01
N ILE A 67 -9.79 11.13 1.38
CA ILE A 67 -9.41 9.76 1.05
C ILE A 67 -9.28 9.59 -0.47
N ASP A 68 -10.29 10.04 -1.24
CA ASP A 68 -10.27 9.95 -2.71
C ASP A 68 -9.09 10.71 -3.32
N ASN A 69 -8.84 11.95 -2.87
CA ASN A 69 -7.72 12.75 -3.36
C ASN A 69 -6.37 12.12 -3.06
N HIS A 70 -6.17 11.59 -1.84
CA HIS A 70 -4.93 10.93 -1.46
C HIS A 70 -4.69 9.64 -2.22
N LEU A 71 -5.75 8.83 -2.45
CA LEU A 71 -5.64 7.61 -3.26
C LEU A 71 -5.26 7.93 -4.71
N LYS A 72 -5.81 9.02 -5.28
CA LYS A 72 -5.42 9.52 -6.60
C LYS A 72 -3.96 9.96 -6.62
N GLU A 73 -3.52 10.73 -5.63
CA GLU A 73 -2.13 11.16 -5.54
C GLU A 73 -1.16 9.97 -5.47
N ILE A 74 -1.50 8.93 -4.70
CA ILE A 74 -0.72 7.69 -4.67
C ILE A 74 -0.70 7.03 -6.06
N GLY A 75 -1.84 6.92 -6.72
CA GLY A 75 -1.95 6.34 -8.07
C GLY A 75 -1.10 7.08 -9.09
N ASP A 76 -1.19 8.41 -9.13
CA ASP A 76 -0.41 9.27 -10.04
C ASP A 76 1.08 9.11 -9.81
N ARG A 77 1.51 9.05 -8.54
CA ARG A 77 2.91 8.78 -8.19
C ARG A 77 3.33 7.39 -8.67
N CYS A 78 2.55 6.35 -8.38
CA CYS A 78 2.88 5.00 -8.84
C CYS A 78 3.04 4.91 -10.36
N GLN A 79 2.16 5.55 -11.13
CA GLN A 79 2.22 5.55 -12.59
C GLN A 79 3.48 6.26 -13.12
N GLN A 80 3.93 7.32 -12.46
CA GLN A 80 5.17 8.02 -12.83
C GLN A 80 6.43 7.17 -12.58
N TYR A 81 6.45 6.39 -11.50
CA TYR A 81 7.62 5.60 -11.10
C TYR A 81 7.64 4.18 -11.70
N LEU A 82 6.47 3.65 -12.08
CA LEU A 82 6.30 2.33 -12.68
C LEU A 82 5.61 2.48 -14.06
N PRO A 83 6.28 3.04 -15.07
CA PRO A 83 5.66 3.36 -16.37
C PRO A 83 5.23 2.12 -17.19
N ALA A 84 5.51 0.91 -16.70
CA ALA A 84 5.17 -0.37 -17.33
C ALA A 84 3.90 -1.01 -16.74
N ILE A 85 3.15 -0.31 -15.89
CA ILE A 85 1.86 -0.73 -15.31
C ILE A 85 0.75 0.13 -15.89
#